data_AF-A0A182DX22-F1
#
_entry.id   AF-A0A182DX22-F1
#
_cell.length_a   1.000
_cell.length_b   1.000
_cell.length_c   1.000
_cell.angle_alpha   90.00
_cell.angle_beta   90.00
_cell.angle_gamma   90.00
#
_symmetry.space_group_name_H-M   'P 1'
#
loop_
_entity.id
_entity.type
_entity.pdbx_description
1 polymer ?
#
loop_
_entity_poly.entity_id
_entity_poly.type
_entity_poly.pdbx_seq_one_letter_code
_entity_poly.pdbx_strand_id
1 'polypeptide(L)'
;MEEKQRLEMVKEEERKLEKQKLEQQRIERTRFEERRKQEEKEYRRQQEMLRAQIECEKDIERQRNKELKQEELDAEIARRLAREDSAIQMVENNASRKEKSVDTSKYDLKKYKYVELRDIINTSTDTHLLLACKEEFHRRLQIYQQWKELNESSIVERQKNRLPMAILASSNKDFSSHFSQNNTAIQRYFKVPFARPARGQMNMHDILEVAVSHGMWYAHFDGQWIARQMELHPNKKPVLLIAGQDDMEMCELSLDATQLTRKKGAEITAAEFETLWYQCGGPEYHIRSKHEKN
;
A
#
# COMPACT_ATOMS: atom_id res chain seq x y z
N MET A 1 -88.37 -14.52 27.01
CA MET A 1 -87.42 -13.68 26.25
C MET A 1 -85.99 -13.83 26.78
N GLU A 2 -85.78 -13.85 28.09
CA GLU A 2 -84.45 -13.95 28.72
C GLU A 2 -83.69 -15.25 28.41
N GLU A 3 -84.38 -16.38 28.30
CA GLU A 3 -83.75 -17.69 28.02
C GLU A 3 -83.14 -17.74 26.60
N LYS A 4 -83.78 -17.05 25.65
CA LYS A 4 -83.32 -16.96 24.25
C LYS A 4 -82.06 -16.10 24.14
N GLN A 5 -81.97 -15.01 24.92
CA GLN A 5 -80.79 -14.14 25.00
C GLN A 5 -79.59 -14.82 25.66
N ARG A 6 -79.82 -15.64 26.71
CA ARG A 6 -78.75 -16.41 27.35
C ARG A 6 -78.16 -17.47 26.40
N LEU A 7 -79.00 -18.15 25.63
CA LEU A 7 -78.56 -19.14 24.64
C LEU A 7 -77.75 -18.49 23.49
N GLU A 8 -78.10 -17.25 23.12
CA GLU A 8 -77.42 -16.50 22.08
C GLU A 8 -76.03 -16.01 22.54
N MET A 9 -75.91 -15.54 23.79
CA MET A 9 -74.60 -15.16 24.36
C MET A 9 -73.66 -16.36 24.50
N VAL A 10 -74.16 -17.53 24.91
CA VAL A 10 -73.35 -18.76 25.01
C VAL A 10 -72.83 -19.19 23.63
N LYS A 11 -73.68 -19.15 22.60
CA LYS A 11 -73.25 -19.44 21.22
C LYS A 11 -72.25 -18.42 20.67
N GLU A 12 -72.39 -17.15 21.03
CA GLU A 12 -71.44 -16.12 20.61
C GLU A 12 -70.09 -16.26 21.30
N GLU A 13 -70.08 -16.63 22.60
CA GLU A 13 -68.85 -16.96 23.32
C GLU A 13 -68.16 -18.21 22.76
N GLU A 14 -68.90 -19.26 22.44
CA GLU A 14 -68.34 -20.45 21.78
C GLU A 14 -67.71 -20.09 20.42
N ARG A 15 -68.37 -19.26 19.61
CA ARG A 15 -67.80 -18.78 18.33
C ARG A 15 -66.56 -17.90 18.51
N LYS A 16 -66.49 -17.09 19.57
CA LYS A 16 -65.30 -16.27 19.87
C LYS A 16 -64.14 -17.14 20.33
N LEU A 17 -64.41 -18.14 21.16
CA LEU A 17 -63.40 -19.09 21.64
C LEU A 17 -62.86 -19.96 20.50
N GLU A 18 -63.72 -20.41 19.59
CA GLU A 18 -63.34 -21.18 18.41
C GLU A 18 -62.48 -20.35 17.44
N LYS A 19 -62.85 -19.08 17.21
CA LYS A 19 -62.03 -18.14 16.43
C LYS A 19 -60.66 -17.88 17.07
N GLN A 20 -60.60 -17.68 18.38
CA GLN A 20 -59.33 -17.50 19.10
C GLN A 20 -58.44 -18.74 19.02
N LYS A 21 -59.00 -19.96 19.16
CA LYS A 21 -58.24 -21.20 18.98
C LYS A 21 -57.68 -21.35 17.57
N LEU A 22 -58.48 -21.02 16.55
CA LEU A 22 -58.05 -21.07 15.16
C LEU A 22 -56.94 -20.03 14.86
N GLU A 23 -57.07 -18.83 15.43
CA GLU A 23 -56.07 -17.78 15.29
C GLU A 23 -54.76 -18.12 16.01
N GLN A 24 -54.82 -18.69 17.21
CA GLN A 24 -53.66 -19.22 17.93
C GLN A 24 -52.96 -20.33 17.13
N GLN A 25 -53.71 -21.28 16.56
CA GLN A 25 -53.13 -22.32 15.69
C GLN A 25 -52.44 -21.74 14.45
N ARG A 26 -53.00 -20.69 13.83
CA ARG A 26 -52.37 -20.03 12.67
C ARG A 26 -51.06 -19.36 13.08
N ILE A 27 -51.04 -18.66 14.20
CA ILE A 27 -49.84 -17.97 14.72
C ILE A 27 -48.74 -18.96 15.10
N GLU A 28 -49.10 -20.08 15.74
CA GLU A 28 -48.13 -21.14 16.05
C GLU A 28 -47.54 -21.77 14.79
N ARG A 29 -48.37 -22.01 13.77
CA ARG A 29 -47.91 -22.57 12.49
C ARG A 29 -46.96 -21.62 11.76
N THR A 30 -47.25 -20.32 11.71
CA THR A 30 -46.36 -19.33 11.08
C THR A 30 -45.06 -19.17 11.86
N ARG A 31 -45.10 -19.14 13.21
CA ARG A 31 -43.89 -19.06 14.04
C ARG A 31 -42.99 -20.29 13.88
N PHE A 32 -43.59 -21.47 13.73
CA PHE A 32 -42.85 -22.70 13.50
C PHE A 32 -42.20 -22.72 12.11
N GLU A 33 -42.92 -22.30 11.07
CA GLU A 33 -42.37 -22.16 9.71
C GLU A 33 -41.27 -21.10 9.62
N GLU A 34 -41.40 -19.96 10.31
CA GLU A 34 -40.36 -18.93 10.36
C GLU A 34 -39.09 -19.43 11.03
N ARG A 35 -39.21 -20.18 12.14
CA ARG A 35 -38.07 -20.74 12.86
C ARG A 35 -37.32 -21.76 11.99
N ARG A 36 -38.05 -22.65 11.29
CA ARG A 36 -37.44 -23.58 10.32
C ARG A 36 -36.72 -22.85 9.18
N LYS A 37 -37.32 -21.76 8.68
CA LYS A 37 -36.73 -20.96 7.60
C LYS A 37 -35.50 -20.16 8.05
N GLN A 38 -35.44 -19.77 9.33
CA GLN A 38 -34.25 -19.15 9.93
C GLN A 38 -33.12 -20.16 10.09
N GLU A 39 -33.40 -21.34 10.65
CA GLU A 39 -32.44 -22.43 10.80
C GLU A 39 -31.84 -22.85 9.44
N GLU A 40 -32.68 -22.98 8.40
CA GLU A 40 -32.21 -23.32 7.05
C GLU A 40 -31.33 -22.22 6.43
N LYS A 41 -31.66 -20.94 6.66
CA LYS A 41 -30.83 -19.80 6.21
C LYS A 41 -29.50 -19.73 6.94
N GLU A 42 -29.48 -20.01 8.25
CA GLU A 42 -28.24 -20.04 9.03
C GLU A 42 -27.35 -21.20 8.61
N TYR A 43 -27.92 -22.38 8.42
CA TYR A 43 -27.20 -23.53 7.89
C TYR A 43 -26.58 -23.24 6.51
N ARG A 44 -27.35 -22.60 5.62
CA ARG A 44 -26.85 -22.19 4.29
C ARG A 44 -25.71 -21.17 4.38
N ARG A 45 -25.83 -20.17 5.26
CA ARG A 45 -24.76 -19.18 5.50
C ARG A 45 -23.50 -19.82 6.08
N GLN A 46 -23.64 -20.74 7.03
CA GLN A 46 -22.51 -21.48 7.58
C GLN A 46 -21.82 -22.33 6.50
N GLN A 47 -22.61 -22.97 5.63
CA GLN A 47 -22.09 -23.75 4.51
C GLN A 47 -21.35 -22.87 3.47
N GLU A 48 -21.87 -21.68 3.17
CA GLU A 48 -21.22 -20.70 2.28
C GLU A 48 -19.93 -20.16 2.88
N MET A 49 -19.92 -19.82 4.18
CA MET A 49 -18.69 -19.39 4.87
C MET A 49 -17.60 -20.47 4.85
N LEU A 50 -17.96 -21.71 5.12
CA LEU A 50 -17.01 -22.83 5.09
C LEU A 50 -16.44 -23.03 3.68
N ARG A 51 -17.27 -22.91 2.64
CA ARG A 51 -16.81 -22.99 1.24
C ARG A 51 -15.87 -21.83 0.89
N ALA A 52 -16.21 -20.61 1.29
CA ALA A 52 -15.37 -19.43 1.05
C ALA A 52 -14.02 -19.54 1.78
N GLN A 53 -14.01 -20.11 2.98
CA GLN A 53 -12.78 -20.35 3.74
C GLN A 53 -11.87 -21.38 3.05
N ILE A 54 -12.44 -22.50 2.58
CA ILE A 54 -11.71 -23.52 1.81
C ILE A 54 -11.17 -22.95 0.49
N GLU A 55 -11.92 -22.09 -0.19
CA GLU A 55 -11.49 -21.48 -1.44
C GLU A 55 -10.35 -20.48 -1.23
N CYS A 56 -10.45 -19.63 -0.18
CA CYS A 56 -9.38 -18.73 0.21
C CYS A 56 -8.10 -19.48 0.59
N GLU A 57 -8.21 -20.58 1.34
CA GLU A 57 -7.07 -21.43 1.70
C GLU A 57 -6.42 -22.07 0.47
N LYS A 58 -7.23 -22.55 -0.48
CA LYS A 58 -6.73 -23.06 -1.76
C LYS A 58 -6.05 -22.00 -2.61
N ASP A 59 -6.51 -20.75 -2.58
CA ASP A 59 -5.87 -19.65 -3.31
C ASP A 59 -4.53 -19.26 -2.72
N ILE A 60 -4.42 -19.22 -1.38
CA ILE A 60 -3.16 -19.02 -0.68
C ILE A 60 -2.18 -20.17 -1.01
N GLU A 61 -2.65 -21.41 -1.01
CA GLU A 61 -1.82 -22.58 -1.34
C GLU A 61 -1.39 -22.57 -2.82
N ARG A 62 -2.27 -22.15 -3.74
CA ARG A 62 -1.91 -21.95 -5.16
C ARG A 62 -0.85 -20.86 -5.32
N GLN A 63 -0.95 -19.75 -4.59
CA GLN A 63 0.07 -18.69 -4.62
C GLN A 63 1.40 -19.21 -4.09
N ARG A 64 1.40 -19.85 -2.92
CA ARG A 64 2.60 -20.43 -2.32
C ARG A 64 3.25 -21.48 -3.23
N ASN A 65 2.46 -22.32 -3.90
CA ASN A 65 2.97 -23.29 -4.87
C ASN A 65 3.52 -22.64 -6.15
N LYS A 66 2.96 -21.51 -6.59
CA LYS A 66 3.53 -20.75 -7.72
C LYS A 66 4.86 -20.13 -7.34
N GLU A 67 4.96 -19.55 -6.14
CA GLU A 67 6.20 -18.99 -5.60
C GLU A 67 7.27 -20.06 -5.46
N LEU A 68 6.95 -21.22 -4.87
CA LEU A 68 7.87 -22.37 -4.77
C LEU A 68 8.36 -22.85 -6.13
N LYS A 69 7.48 -22.94 -7.13
CA LYS A 69 7.88 -23.32 -8.50
C LYS A 69 8.79 -22.29 -9.15
N GLN A 70 8.54 -21.01 -8.89
CA GLN A 70 9.39 -19.94 -9.39
C GLN A 70 10.76 -19.99 -8.71
N GLU A 71 10.81 -20.19 -7.40
CA GLU A 71 12.04 -20.39 -6.65
C GLU A 71 12.79 -21.66 -7.10
N GLU A 72 12.11 -22.75 -7.45
CA GLU A 72 12.73 -23.95 -8.02
C GLU A 72 13.34 -23.68 -9.40
N LEU A 73 12.65 -22.93 -10.26
CA LEU A 73 13.19 -22.51 -11.56
C LEU A 73 14.40 -21.60 -11.38
N ASP A 74 14.32 -20.63 -10.48
CA ASP A 74 15.42 -19.71 -10.18
C ASP A 74 16.60 -20.45 -9.55
N ALA A 75 16.34 -21.43 -8.66
CA ALA A 75 17.36 -22.30 -8.08
C ALA A 75 17.97 -23.25 -9.11
N GLU A 76 17.20 -23.73 -10.09
CA GLU A 76 17.72 -24.55 -11.19
C GLU A 76 18.56 -23.72 -12.15
N ILE A 77 18.13 -22.49 -12.46
CA ILE A 77 18.93 -21.52 -13.22
C ILE A 77 20.22 -21.20 -12.45
N ALA A 78 20.15 -20.96 -11.14
CA ALA A 78 21.31 -20.70 -10.29
C ALA A 78 22.24 -21.93 -10.21
N ARG A 79 21.70 -23.16 -10.11
CA ARG A 79 22.50 -24.40 -10.18
C ARG A 79 23.14 -24.59 -11.54
N ARG A 80 22.45 -24.25 -12.62
CA ARG A 80 22.98 -24.35 -13.98
C ARG A 80 24.06 -23.31 -14.24
N LEU A 81 23.85 -22.07 -13.79
CA LEU A 81 24.87 -21.02 -13.79
C LEU A 81 26.07 -21.42 -12.93
N ALA A 82 25.85 -21.96 -11.73
CA ALA A 82 26.94 -22.44 -10.87
C ALA A 82 27.65 -23.66 -11.46
N ARG A 83 26.96 -24.55 -12.19
CA ARG A 83 27.58 -25.68 -12.90
C ARG A 83 28.26 -25.26 -14.19
N GLU A 84 27.77 -24.24 -14.89
CA GLU A 84 28.45 -23.66 -16.05
C GLU A 84 29.71 -22.92 -15.58
N ASP A 85 29.64 -22.12 -14.50
CA ASP A 85 30.81 -21.54 -13.83
C ASP A 85 31.77 -22.62 -13.29
N SER A 86 31.25 -23.70 -12.71
CA SER A 86 32.08 -24.77 -12.15
C SER A 86 32.61 -25.73 -13.24
N ALA A 87 31.93 -25.88 -14.38
CA ALA A 87 32.45 -26.56 -15.57
C ALA A 87 33.51 -25.71 -16.26
N ILE A 88 33.36 -24.38 -16.27
CA ILE A 88 34.41 -23.44 -16.67
C ILE A 88 35.62 -23.59 -15.71
N GLN A 89 35.41 -23.63 -14.39
CA GLN A 89 36.48 -23.82 -13.40
C GLN A 89 37.11 -25.24 -13.39
N MET A 90 36.36 -26.31 -13.63
CA MET A 90 36.90 -27.68 -13.70
C MET A 90 37.64 -27.94 -15.02
N VAL A 91 37.28 -27.24 -16.10
CA VAL A 91 38.08 -27.19 -17.33
C VAL A 91 39.37 -26.38 -17.11
N GLU A 92 39.38 -25.35 -16.26
CA GLU A 92 40.58 -24.60 -15.84
C GLU A 92 41.53 -25.38 -14.90
N ASN A 93 40.99 -26.20 -14.00
CA ASN A 93 41.81 -26.89 -12.98
C ASN A 93 42.59 -28.11 -13.50
N ASN A 94 42.07 -28.87 -14.47
CA ASN A 94 42.83 -29.96 -15.13
C ASN A 94 43.80 -29.48 -16.23
N ALA A 95 43.71 -28.20 -16.57
CA ALA A 95 44.55 -27.49 -17.53
C ALA A 95 45.73 -26.74 -16.89
N SER A 96 45.79 -26.73 -15.56
CA SER A 96 46.83 -26.05 -14.78
C SER A 96 48.03 -26.96 -14.46
N ARG A 97 48.04 -28.17 -15.05
CA ARG A 97 49.26 -28.92 -15.40
C ARG A 97 49.26 -29.17 -16.92
N LYS A 98 49.55 -28.08 -17.63
CA LYS A 98 49.73 -27.91 -19.08
C LYS A 98 48.42 -27.80 -19.90
N GLU A 99 48.13 -26.54 -20.24
CA GLU A 99 47.14 -26.00 -21.19
C GLU A 99 45.65 -26.10 -20.85
N LYS A 100 45.02 -24.93 -20.60
CA LYS A 100 43.82 -24.38 -21.26
C LYS A 100 43.62 -22.92 -20.83
N SER A 101 43.50 -22.10 -21.85
CA SER A 101 42.90 -20.77 -21.89
C SER A 101 41.56 -20.69 -21.16
N VAL A 102 41.43 -19.71 -20.26
CA VAL A 102 40.28 -18.80 -20.33
C VAL A 102 40.86 -17.48 -20.76
N ASP A 103 40.88 -17.35 -22.09
CA ASP A 103 41.05 -16.12 -22.81
C ASP A 103 40.14 -15.10 -22.12
N THR A 104 40.75 -14.16 -21.40
CA THR A 104 40.11 -12.90 -21.04
C THR A 104 39.30 -12.49 -22.26
N SER A 105 37.97 -12.39 -22.13
CA SER A 105 37.06 -12.03 -23.22
C SER A 105 37.81 -11.13 -24.17
N LYS A 106 38.10 -11.61 -25.38
CA LYS A 106 39.03 -10.98 -26.34
C LYS A 106 38.71 -9.49 -26.60
N TYR A 107 37.52 -9.09 -26.16
CA TYR A 107 36.95 -7.77 -26.14
C TYR A 107 36.50 -7.41 -24.70
N ASP A 108 37.23 -6.52 -24.01
CA ASP A 108 36.75 -5.90 -22.77
C ASP A 108 35.83 -4.72 -23.13
N LEU A 109 34.52 -4.98 -23.11
CA LEU A 109 33.50 -4.04 -23.55
C LEU A 109 32.98 -3.12 -22.43
N LYS A 110 33.55 -3.20 -21.22
CA LYS A 110 33.12 -2.40 -20.05
C LYS A 110 33.15 -0.89 -20.28
N LYS A 111 34.09 -0.40 -21.11
CA LYS A 111 34.26 1.03 -21.39
C LYS A 111 33.39 1.53 -22.55
N TYR A 112 32.76 0.63 -23.30
CA TYR A 112 32.00 0.97 -24.49
C TYR A 112 30.64 1.56 -24.15
N LYS A 113 30.23 2.60 -24.88
CA LYS A 113 28.93 3.25 -24.74
C LYS A 113 27.85 2.46 -25.47
N TYR A 114 26.59 2.68 -25.08
CA TYR A 114 25.45 2.02 -25.71
C TYR A 114 25.41 2.20 -27.24
N VAL A 115 25.77 3.39 -27.74
CA VAL A 115 25.83 3.68 -29.17
C VAL A 115 26.89 2.83 -29.88
N GLU A 116 28.05 2.65 -29.26
CA GLU A 116 29.17 1.88 -29.81
C GLU A 116 28.85 0.37 -29.80
N LEU A 117 28.25 -0.14 -28.72
CA LEU A 117 27.79 -1.53 -28.66
C LEU A 117 26.69 -1.82 -29.68
N ARG A 118 25.75 -0.90 -29.85
CA ARG A 118 24.68 -1.01 -30.85
C ARG A 118 25.23 -0.99 -32.28
N ASP A 119 26.19 -0.12 -32.55
CA ASP A 119 26.84 -0.04 -33.86
C ASP A 119 27.61 -1.33 -34.17
N ILE A 120 28.40 -1.85 -33.22
CA ILE A 120 29.08 -3.14 -33.38
C ILE A 120 28.08 -4.27 -33.68
N ILE A 121 26.91 -4.29 -33.03
CA ILE A 121 25.89 -5.33 -33.27
C ILE A 121 25.30 -5.24 -34.68
N ASN A 122 25.11 -4.04 -35.21
CA ASN A 122 24.48 -3.85 -36.52
C ASN A 122 25.48 -3.96 -37.68
N THR A 123 26.77 -3.70 -37.41
CA THR A 123 27.77 -3.47 -38.44
C THR A 123 28.85 -4.58 -38.47
N SER A 124 29.03 -5.33 -37.38
CA SER A 124 30.01 -6.42 -37.32
C SER A 124 29.39 -7.81 -37.59
N THR A 125 30.18 -8.72 -38.15
CA THR A 125 29.85 -10.13 -38.38
C THR A 125 30.72 -11.09 -37.57
N ASP A 126 31.59 -10.57 -36.69
CA ASP A 126 32.42 -11.39 -35.81
C ASP A 126 31.56 -11.99 -34.68
N THR A 127 31.37 -13.30 -34.75
CA THR A 127 30.54 -14.07 -33.83
C THR A 127 31.00 -13.97 -32.38
N HIS A 128 32.31 -13.88 -32.12
CA HIS A 128 32.84 -13.76 -30.77
C HIS A 128 32.68 -12.36 -30.19
N LEU A 129 32.80 -11.32 -31.02
CA LEU A 129 32.57 -9.93 -30.64
C LEU A 129 31.09 -9.67 -30.33
N LEU A 130 30.19 -10.22 -31.15
CA LEU A 130 28.74 -10.12 -30.93
C LEU A 130 28.30 -10.81 -29.64
N LEU A 131 28.88 -11.98 -29.33
CA LEU A 131 28.63 -12.68 -28.08
C LEU A 131 29.06 -11.86 -26.86
N ALA A 132 30.26 -11.26 -26.91
CA ALA A 132 30.75 -10.37 -25.87
C ALA A 132 29.85 -9.12 -25.70
N CYS A 133 29.34 -8.54 -26.80
CA CYS A 133 28.41 -7.41 -26.74
C CYS A 133 27.09 -7.77 -26.06
N LYS A 134 26.57 -8.98 -26.32
CA LYS A 134 25.35 -9.50 -25.71
C LYS A 134 25.54 -9.74 -24.20
N GLU A 135 26.68 -10.30 -23.79
CA GLU A 135 27.02 -10.54 -22.39
C GLU A 135 27.15 -9.22 -21.60
N GLU A 136 27.80 -8.21 -22.16
CA GLU A 136 27.94 -6.90 -21.52
C GLU A 136 26.58 -6.17 -21.40
N PHE A 137 25.68 -6.33 -22.39
CA PHE A 137 24.33 -5.80 -22.29
C PHE A 137 23.54 -6.45 -21.16
N HIS A 138 23.60 -7.78 -21.04
CA HIS A 138 22.93 -8.51 -19.97
C HIS A 138 23.50 -8.16 -18.60
N ARG A 139 24.83 -8.02 -18.47
CA ARG A 139 25.48 -7.59 -17.25
C ARG A 139 24.98 -6.22 -16.79
N ARG A 140 24.92 -5.25 -17.70
CA ARG A 140 24.42 -3.89 -17.39
C ARG A 140 22.94 -3.89 -17.04
N LEU A 141 22.14 -4.69 -17.74
CA LEU A 141 20.71 -4.83 -17.48
C LEU A 141 20.45 -5.45 -16.10
N GLN A 142 21.19 -6.49 -15.72
CA GLN A 142 21.09 -7.12 -14.40
C GLN A 142 21.48 -6.16 -13.27
N ILE A 143 22.56 -5.39 -13.43
CA ILE A 143 22.95 -4.36 -12.44
C ILE A 143 21.86 -3.30 -12.31
N TYR A 144 21.26 -2.87 -13.42
CA TYR A 144 20.15 -1.92 -13.40
C TYR A 144 18.90 -2.50 -12.72
N GLN A 145 18.55 -3.76 -13.01
CA GLN A 145 17.43 -4.45 -12.37
C GLN A 145 17.64 -4.60 -10.87
N GLN A 146 18.83 -5.04 -10.45
CA GLN A 146 19.20 -5.16 -9.05
C GLN A 146 19.21 -3.80 -8.34
N TRP A 147 19.77 -2.76 -8.96
CA TRP A 147 19.68 -1.37 -8.46
C TRP A 147 18.24 -0.87 -8.39
N LYS A 148 17.42 -1.20 -9.40
CA LYS A 148 16.00 -0.83 -9.44
C LYS A 148 15.23 -1.49 -8.32
N GLU A 149 15.39 -2.80 -8.11
CA GLU A 149 14.72 -3.56 -7.05
C GLU A 149 15.16 -3.10 -5.65
N LEU A 150 16.46 -2.84 -5.47
CA LEU A 150 17.00 -2.30 -4.21
C LEU A 150 16.49 -0.88 -3.93
N ASN A 151 16.34 -0.03 -4.96
CA ASN A 151 15.77 1.29 -4.77
C ASN A 151 14.24 1.27 -4.67
N GLU A 152 13.54 0.40 -5.37
CA GLU A 152 12.08 0.29 -5.33
C GLU A 152 11.63 -0.23 -3.96
N SER A 153 12.30 -1.25 -3.42
CA SER A 153 12.11 -1.71 -2.03
C SER A 153 12.55 -0.66 -1.00
N SER A 154 13.71 -0.01 -1.19
CA SER A 154 14.16 1.06 -0.30
C SER A 154 13.21 2.26 -0.30
N ILE A 155 12.67 2.67 -1.46
CA ILE A 155 11.71 3.78 -1.60
C ILE A 155 10.42 3.43 -0.86
N VAL A 156 9.89 2.21 -1.00
CA VAL A 156 8.66 1.80 -0.30
C VAL A 156 8.87 1.71 1.21
N GLU A 157 9.99 1.18 1.69
CA GLU A 157 10.34 1.11 3.11
C GLU A 157 10.57 2.51 3.71
N ARG A 158 11.26 3.36 2.95
CA ARG A 158 11.56 4.76 3.28
C ARG A 158 10.29 5.61 3.31
N GLN A 159 9.33 5.40 2.40
CA GLN A 159 8.02 6.06 2.42
C GLN A 159 7.15 5.61 3.61
N LYS A 160 7.19 4.32 3.98
CA LYS A 160 6.48 3.81 5.16
C LYS A 160 6.98 4.41 6.48
N ASN A 161 8.28 4.69 6.58
CA ASN A 161 8.86 5.26 7.80
C ASN A 161 8.70 6.79 7.91
N ARG A 162 8.48 7.49 6.79
CA ARG A 162 8.42 8.97 6.74
C ARG A 162 7.02 9.56 6.72
N LEU A 163 6.01 8.79 6.29
CA LEU A 163 4.65 9.28 6.12
C LEU A 163 3.65 8.47 6.96
N PRO A 164 2.66 9.12 7.58
CA PRO A 164 1.53 8.42 8.17
C PRO A 164 0.90 7.44 7.20
N MET A 165 0.61 6.21 7.65
CA MET A 165 0.02 5.17 6.80
C MET A 165 -1.29 5.60 6.13
N ALA A 166 -2.01 6.58 6.69
CA ALA A 166 -3.20 7.13 6.08
C ALA A 166 -2.94 7.89 4.76
N ILE A 167 -1.77 8.51 4.61
CA ILE A 167 -1.35 9.19 3.38
C ILE A 167 -0.95 8.14 2.34
N LEU A 168 -0.09 7.18 2.73
CA LEU A 168 0.38 6.10 1.86
C LEU A 168 -0.77 5.22 1.34
N ALA A 169 -1.76 4.91 2.18
CA ALA A 169 -2.94 4.16 1.75
C ALA A 169 -3.81 4.93 0.74
N SER A 170 -3.68 6.25 0.66
CA SER A 170 -4.45 7.10 -0.25
C SER A 170 -3.70 7.37 -1.57
N SER A 171 -2.37 7.20 -1.62
CA SER A 171 -1.54 7.42 -2.81
C SER A 171 -1.54 6.23 -3.79
N ASN A 172 -1.77 5.00 -3.33
CA ASN A 172 -1.77 3.77 -4.17
C ASN A 172 -2.99 3.61 -5.09
N LYS A 173 -3.82 4.64 -5.23
CA LYS A 173 -5.01 4.61 -6.07
C LYS A 173 -4.66 5.30 -7.39
N ASP A 174 -4.42 4.50 -8.43
CA ASP A 174 -4.18 4.98 -9.81
C ASP A 174 -5.34 5.88 -10.25
N PHE A 175 -5.15 7.20 -10.22
CA PHE A 175 -6.14 8.13 -10.73
C PHE A 175 -5.52 9.20 -11.62
N SER A 176 -6.21 9.38 -12.73
CA SER A 176 -6.01 10.37 -13.78
C SER A 176 -5.65 11.75 -13.21
N SER A 177 -4.52 12.26 -13.70
CA SER A 177 -3.97 13.58 -13.52
C SER A 177 -4.85 14.66 -14.18
N HIS A 178 -6.10 14.80 -13.75
CA HIS A 178 -6.82 16.05 -13.96
C HIS A 178 -6.41 17.02 -12.85
N PHE A 179 -5.32 17.77 -13.08
CA PHE A 179 -4.97 18.87 -12.19
C PHE A 179 -4.95 20.22 -12.88
N SER A 180 -5.70 21.14 -12.27
CA SER A 180 -5.77 22.56 -12.54
C SER A 180 -4.42 23.23 -12.23
N GLN A 181 -3.75 23.74 -13.26
CA GLN A 181 -2.44 24.43 -13.21
C GLN A 181 -2.39 25.75 -12.40
N ASN A 182 -3.35 26.05 -11.51
CA ASN A 182 -3.65 27.45 -11.21
C ASN A 182 -3.35 27.95 -9.79
N ASN A 183 -2.70 27.19 -8.90
CA ASN A 183 -2.43 27.69 -7.54
C ASN A 183 -0.99 27.46 -7.08
N THR A 184 -0.06 28.19 -7.71
CA THR A 184 1.38 28.15 -7.42
C THR A 184 1.81 28.96 -6.19
N ALA A 185 0.88 29.47 -5.38
CA ALA A 185 1.22 30.31 -4.22
C ALA A 185 0.29 30.15 -2.98
N ILE A 186 -0.60 29.15 -2.98
CA ILE A 186 -1.49 28.96 -1.82
C ILE A 186 -0.75 28.17 -0.75
N GLN A 187 -0.58 28.77 0.43
CA GLN A 187 -0.08 28.07 1.62
C GLN A 187 -1.21 27.23 2.22
N ARG A 188 -1.00 25.91 2.35
CA ARG A 188 -1.98 24.98 2.94
C ARG A 188 -1.36 24.16 4.05
N TYR A 189 -2.10 23.95 5.12
CA TYR A 189 -1.60 23.33 6.34
C TYR A 189 -2.45 22.13 6.71
N PHE A 190 -1.82 21.02 7.08
CA PHE A 190 -2.50 19.76 7.36
C PHE A 190 -1.96 19.10 8.63
N LYS A 191 -2.83 18.34 9.29
CA LYS A 191 -2.51 17.41 10.38
C LYS A 191 -3.04 16.01 10.09
N VAL A 192 -2.25 15.00 10.43
CA VAL A 192 -2.59 13.60 10.24
C VAL A 192 -2.03 12.77 11.39
N PRO A 193 -2.87 11.98 12.10
CA PRO A 193 -2.36 11.06 13.11
C PRO A 193 -1.58 9.91 12.46
N PHE A 194 -0.48 9.46 13.07
CA PHE A 194 0.33 8.34 12.54
C PHE A 194 -0.44 7.02 12.57
N ALA A 195 -1.19 6.77 13.65
CA ALA A 195 -2.06 5.61 13.76
C ALA A 195 -3.46 5.89 13.21
N ARG A 196 -4.05 4.90 12.51
CA ARG A 196 -5.48 4.89 12.23
C ARG A 196 -6.20 4.64 13.56
N PRO A 197 -7.18 5.48 13.96
CA PRO A 197 -7.94 5.18 15.16
C PRO A 197 -8.63 3.82 14.96
N ALA A 198 -8.39 2.88 15.88
CA ALA A 198 -9.21 1.68 16.00
C ALA A 198 -10.67 2.13 16.17
N ARG A 199 -11.63 1.36 15.64
CA ARG A 199 -13.07 1.71 15.53
C ARG A 199 -13.69 2.22 16.85
N GLY A 200 -13.49 3.49 17.14
CA GLY A 200 -13.98 4.21 18.29
C GLY A 200 -13.80 5.69 18.00
N GLN A 201 -14.86 6.46 18.13
CA GLN A 201 -14.82 7.91 17.92
C GLN A 201 -13.87 8.53 18.94
N MET A 202 -12.62 8.77 18.55
CA MET A 202 -11.78 9.72 19.29
C MET A 202 -12.26 11.12 18.93
N ASN A 203 -12.66 11.89 19.94
CA ASN A 203 -12.97 13.29 19.79
C ASN A 203 -11.69 14.04 19.42
N MET A 204 -11.56 14.38 18.14
CA MET A 204 -10.47 15.16 17.52
C MET A 204 -10.38 16.62 18.02
N HIS A 205 -10.90 16.93 19.21
CA HIS A 205 -10.87 18.27 19.78
C HIS A 205 -9.59 18.52 20.61
N ASP A 206 -9.06 17.51 21.29
CA ASP A 206 -7.80 17.65 22.06
C ASP A 206 -6.58 17.15 21.27
N ILE A 207 -6.01 18.07 20.51
CA ILE A 207 -4.83 17.88 19.66
C ILE A 207 -3.64 17.34 20.46
N LEU A 208 -3.47 17.80 21.71
CA LEU A 208 -2.37 17.41 22.57
C LEU A 208 -2.53 15.97 23.08
N GLU A 209 -3.74 15.56 23.45
CA GLU A 209 -4.00 14.20 23.96
C GLU A 209 -3.81 13.13 22.86
N VAL A 210 -4.21 13.44 21.62
CA VAL A 210 -4.01 12.54 20.48
C VAL A 210 -2.52 12.45 20.09
N ALA A 211 -1.79 13.58 20.14
CA ALA A 211 -0.34 13.58 19.89
C ALA A 211 0.42 12.77 20.95
N VAL A 212 -0.01 12.82 22.21
CA VAL A 212 0.56 12.07 23.34
C VAL A 212 0.25 10.57 23.27
N SER A 213 -0.84 10.15 22.63
CA SER A 213 -1.24 8.74 22.56
C SER A 213 -0.82 8.03 21.28
N HIS A 214 -0.87 8.71 20.13
CA HIS A 214 -0.71 8.08 18.82
C HIS A 214 0.28 8.77 17.89
N GLY A 215 0.84 9.91 18.32
CA GLY A 215 1.67 10.77 17.50
C GLY A 215 0.88 11.49 16.41
N MET A 216 1.39 12.65 16.01
CA MET A 216 0.77 13.53 15.03
C MET A 216 1.80 14.03 14.04
N TRP A 217 1.43 14.00 12.76
CA TRP A 217 2.22 14.52 11.66
C TRP A 217 1.56 15.80 11.14
N TYR A 218 2.35 16.84 10.95
CA TYR A 218 1.91 18.13 10.43
C TYR A 218 2.72 18.48 9.20
N ALA A 219 2.06 19.09 8.22
CA ALA A 219 2.70 19.54 7.00
C ALA A 219 2.16 20.88 6.54
N HIS A 220 3.09 21.71 6.10
CA HIS A 220 2.87 22.98 5.45
C HIS A 220 3.29 22.86 3.99
N PHE A 221 2.34 23.01 3.08
CA PHE A 221 2.55 23.00 1.63
C PHE A 221 2.57 24.43 1.10
N ASP A 222 3.65 24.76 0.38
CA ASP A 222 3.75 25.97 -0.44
C ASP A 222 3.34 25.61 -1.88
N GLY A 223 2.08 25.88 -2.20
CA GLY A 223 1.46 25.40 -3.42
C GLY A 223 1.35 23.87 -3.43
N GLN A 224 2.12 23.24 -4.32
CA GLN A 224 2.03 21.81 -4.59
C GLN A 224 3.04 20.96 -3.80
N TRP A 225 4.04 21.60 -3.19
CA TRP A 225 5.18 20.93 -2.56
C TRP A 225 5.25 21.28 -1.08
N ILE A 226 5.76 20.35 -0.29
CA ILE A 226 5.93 20.57 1.14
C ILE A 226 7.07 21.58 1.38
N ALA A 227 6.84 22.51 2.29
CA ALA A 227 7.81 23.53 2.69
C ALA A 227 8.30 23.32 4.11
N ARG A 228 7.43 22.88 5.03
CA ARG A 228 7.78 22.49 6.40
C ARG A 228 7.01 21.26 6.84
N GLN A 229 7.66 20.40 7.62
CA GLN A 229 7.08 19.20 8.19
C GLN A 229 7.43 19.13 9.68
N MET A 230 6.46 18.72 10.49
CA MET A 230 6.65 18.54 11.92
C MET A 230 6.05 17.22 12.36
N GLU A 231 6.83 16.44 13.11
CA GLU A 231 6.39 15.17 13.66
C GLU A 231 6.45 15.19 15.18
N LEU A 232 5.30 14.97 15.79
CA LEU A 232 5.16 14.83 17.23
C LEU A 232 4.94 13.35 17.52
N HIS A 233 5.90 12.70 18.16
CA HIS A 233 5.79 11.30 18.57
C HIS A 233 5.63 11.21 20.08
N PRO A 234 4.84 10.24 20.60
CA PRO A 234 4.74 10.02 22.03
C PRO A 234 6.11 9.64 22.59
N ASN A 235 6.55 10.35 23.64
CA ASN A 235 7.84 10.15 24.31
C ASN A 235 9.10 10.43 23.47
N LYS A 236 9.00 11.15 22.36
CA LYS A 236 10.18 11.67 21.62
C LYS A 236 10.13 13.19 21.53
N LYS A 237 11.29 13.79 21.29
CA LYS A 237 11.36 15.24 21.00
C LYS A 237 10.66 15.51 19.65
N PRO A 238 10.02 16.68 19.49
CA PRO A 238 9.49 17.13 18.21
C PRO A 238 10.56 17.05 17.11
N VAL A 239 10.19 16.50 15.96
CA VAL A 239 11.03 16.51 14.75
C VAL A 239 10.54 17.63 13.86
N LEU A 240 11.42 18.55 13.48
CA LEU A 240 11.11 19.70 12.64
C LEU A 240 11.98 19.62 11.40
N LEU A 241 11.35 19.63 10.23
CA LEU A 241 12.00 19.42 8.94
C LEU A 241 11.62 20.56 7.98
N ILE A 242 12.61 21.10 7.26
CA ILE A 242 12.46 22.26 6.39
C ILE A 242 12.95 21.93 4.97
N ALA A 243 12.17 22.33 3.97
CA ALA A 243 12.51 22.10 2.58
C ALA A 243 13.82 22.83 2.19
N GLY A 244 14.67 22.14 1.45
CA GLY A 244 16.02 22.55 1.07
C GLY A 244 17.12 22.10 2.05
N GLN A 245 16.78 21.81 3.31
CA GLN A 245 17.73 21.31 4.31
C GLN A 245 17.49 19.83 4.59
N ASP A 246 16.23 19.46 4.83
CA ASP A 246 15.82 18.13 5.28
C ASP A 246 15.02 17.40 4.20
N ASP A 247 15.20 17.76 2.92
CA ASP A 247 14.47 17.17 1.78
C ASP A 247 14.54 15.65 1.77
N MET A 248 15.67 15.10 2.20
CA MET A 248 15.88 13.67 2.32
C MET A 248 15.01 13.02 3.39
N GLU A 249 14.43 13.73 4.35
CA GLU A 249 13.61 13.18 5.44
C GLU A 249 12.12 13.58 5.33
N MET A 250 11.81 14.53 4.45
CA MET A 250 10.46 15.06 4.25
C MET A 250 9.59 14.24 3.28
N CYS A 251 8.31 14.62 3.21
CA CYS A 251 7.36 14.11 2.22
C CYS A 251 7.78 14.46 0.79
N GLU A 252 8.03 13.43 -0.03
CA GLU A 252 8.37 13.59 -1.46
C GLU A 252 7.13 13.67 -2.36
N LEU A 253 5.94 13.46 -1.79
CA LEU A 253 4.68 13.49 -2.53
C LEU A 253 4.14 14.92 -2.65
N SER A 254 3.60 15.21 -3.82
CA SER A 254 2.88 16.45 -4.07
C SER A 254 1.56 16.50 -3.30
N LEU A 255 1.04 17.70 -3.01
CA LEU A 255 -0.19 17.88 -2.24
C LEU A 255 -1.37 17.04 -2.79
N ASP A 256 -1.50 16.94 -4.10
CA ASP A 256 -2.54 16.12 -4.74
C ASP A 256 -2.27 14.64 -4.59
N ALA A 257 -1.02 14.21 -4.76
CA ALA A 257 -0.63 12.81 -4.58
C ALA A 257 -0.87 12.34 -3.14
N THR A 258 -0.73 13.23 -2.14
CA THR A 258 -1.04 12.91 -0.74
C THR A 258 -2.53 12.79 -0.43
N GLN A 259 -3.41 13.33 -1.28
CA GLN A 259 -4.87 13.35 -1.10
C GLN A 259 -5.35 13.99 0.22
N LEU A 260 -4.49 14.78 0.89
CA LEU A 260 -4.82 15.44 2.16
C LEU A 260 -6.01 16.39 2.04
N THR A 261 -6.14 17.03 0.88
CA THR A 261 -7.22 17.97 0.53
C THR A 261 -8.61 17.31 0.52
N ARG A 262 -8.69 15.99 0.35
CA ARG A 262 -9.95 15.23 0.34
C ARG A 262 -10.32 14.67 1.71
N LYS A 263 -9.38 14.66 2.66
CA LYS A 263 -9.58 14.07 3.99
C LYS A 263 -10.20 15.10 4.94
N LYS A 264 -11.48 14.89 5.28
CA LYS A 264 -12.21 15.77 6.21
C LYS A 264 -11.48 15.85 7.57
N GLY A 265 -11.23 17.08 8.03
CA GLY A 265 -10.54 17.35 9.30
C GLY A 265 -9.02 17.23 9.27
N ALA A 266 -8.42 17.00 8.10
CA ALA A 266 -6.97 17.03 7.95
C ALA A 266 -6.43 18.45 7.78
N GLU A 267 -7.16 19.34 7.09
CA GLU A 267 -6.74 20.73 6.89
C GLU A 267 -6.91 21.55 8.17
N ILE A 268 -5.89 22.33 8.52
CA ILE A 268 -5.84 23.21 9.70
C ILE A 268 -5.52 24.65 9.28
N THR A 269 -5.72 25.58 10.19
CA THR A 269 -5.39 26.99 9.95
C THR A 269 -3.88 27.23 10.03
N ALA A 270 -3.40 28.28 9.35
CA ALA A 270 -2.01 28.72 9.46
C ALA A 270 -1.64 29.03 10.92
N ALA A 271 -2.51 29.73 11.65
CA ALA A 271 -2.28 30.10 13.04
C ALA A 271 -2.09 28.88 13.96
N GLU A 272 -2.87 27.81 13.76
CA GLU A 272 -2.70 26.55 14.49
C GLU A 272 -1.32 25.93 14.23
N PHE A 273 -0.90 25.88 12.97
CA PHE A 273 0.40 25.32 12.61
C PHE A 273 1.55 26.16 13.15
N GLU A 274 1.53 27.49 12.94
CA GLU A 274 2.60 28.38 13.39
C GLU A 274 2.73 28.35 14.92
N THR A 275 1.62 28.35 15.65
CA THR A 275 1.66 28.29 17.12
C THR A 275 2.40 27.05 17.62
N LEU A 276 2.09 25.87 17.04
CA LEU A 276 2.76 24.62 17.40
C LEU A 276 4.21 24.59 16.94
N TRP A 277 4.47 25.09 15.73
CA TRP A 277 5.81 25.17 15.16
C TRP A 277 6.76 26.00 16.04
N TYR A 278 6.31 27.19 16.47
CA TYR A 278 7.07 28.04 17.40
C TYR A 278 7.23 27.40 18.78
N GLN A 279 6.18 26.77 19.33
CA GLN A 279 6.26 26.06 20.62
C GLN A 279 7.28 24.92 20.60
N CYS A 280 7.45 24.26 19.45
CA CYS A 280 8.45 23.20 19.27
C CYS A 280 9.86 23.72 18.97
N GLY A 281 10.05 25.04 18.84
CA GLY A 281 11.34 25.68 18.56
C GLY A 281 11.68 25.81 17.07
N GLY A 282 10.68 25.75 16.19
CA GLY A 282 10.87 25.89 14.74
C GLY A 282 11.15 27.34 14.31
N PRO A 283 12.01 27.55 13.30
CA PRO A 283 12.34 28.88 12.78
C PRO A 283 11.21 29.47 11.91
N GLU A 284 11.11 30.80 11.84
CA GLU A 284 10.11 31.49 11.03
C GLU A 284 10.22 31.15 9.54
N TYR A 285 9.09 30.88 8.90
CA TYR A 285 9.05 30.57 7.48
C TYR A 285 9.09 31.83 6.64
N HIS A 286 10.17 31.95 5.89
CA HIS A 286 10.33 32.98 4.89
C HIS A 286 9.78 32.43 3.59
N ILE A 287 8.61 32.92 3.17
CA ILE A 287 8.04 32.64 1.85
C ILE A 287 9.16 32.89 0.84
N ARG A 288 9.43 31.91 -0.03
CA ARG A 288 10.36 32.10 -1.15
C ARG A 288 9.83 33.28 -1.96
N SER A 289 10.41 34.47 -1.76
CA SER A 289 10.20 35.58 -2.67
C SER A 289 10.53 35.04 -4.04
N LYS A 290 9.54 35.11 -4.95
CA LYS A 290 9.70 34.78 -6.35
C LYS A 290 11.02 35.38 -6.77
N HIS A 291 11.97 34.54 -7.22
CA HIS A 291 13.20 35.02 -7.81
C HIS A 291 12.87 36.22 -8.70
N GLU A 292 13.39 37.39 -8.31
CA GLU A 292 13.66 38.45 -9.25
C GLU A 292 14.44 37.78 -10.38
N LYS A 293 13.75 37.62 -11.51
CA LYS A 293 14.38 37.24 -12.75
C LYS A 293 15.29 38.42 -13.12
N ASN A 294 16.58 38.30 -12.79
CA ASN A 294 17.65 38.96 -13.51
C ASN A 294 18.19 38.00 -14.56
#